data_AF-A0A803Q1C8-F1
#
_entry.id   AF-A0A803Q1C8-F1
#
_cell.length_a   1.000
_cell.length_b   1.000
_cell.length_c   1.000
_cell.angle_alpha   90.00
_cell.angle_beta   90.00
_cell.angle_gamma   90.00
#
_symmetry.space_group_name_H-M   'P 1'
#
loop_
_entity.id
_entity.type
_entity.pdbx_description
1 polymer ?
#
loop_
_entity_poly.entity_id
_entity_poly.type
_entity_poly.pdbx_seq_one_letter_code
_entity_poly.pdbx_strand_id
1 'polypeptide(L)'
;MYQEYMKQIPIPTKRGSVIPFITWMGLGKSIKQLYRQPLHYLTNVQLKQWDRLRVDNEDEDKPLDTIIHPCKAEATVWLLEEVHRRTVSHYHVAKLWQSDPLHHAFVDSIFPQL
;
A
#
# COMPACT_ATOMS: atom_id res chain seq x y z
N MET A 1 8.76 -8.57 -15.55
CA MET A 1 9.51 -8.86 -14.31
C MET A 1 8.78 -8.34 -13.07
N TYR A 2 8.45 -7.05 -12.95
CA TYR A 2 7.76 -6.51 -11.76
C TYR A 2 6.39 -7.16 -11.43
N GLN A 3 5.41 -7.07 -12.34
CA GLN A 3 4.06 -7.60 -12.07
C GLN A 3 4.07 -9.11 -11.79
N GLU A 4 4.86 -9.86 -12.56
CA GLU A 4 5.00 -11.31 -12.37
C GLU A 4 5.65 -11.66 -11.03
N TYR A 5 6.61 -10.86 -10.57
CA TYR A 5 7.17 -11.00 -9.22
C TYR A 5 6.12 -10.71 -8.14
N MET A 6 5.40 -9.59 -8.23
CA MET A 6 4.40 -9.20 -7.23
C MET A 6 3.26 -10.23 -7.11
N LYS A 7 2.89 -10.91 -8.20
CA LYS A 7 1.91 -12.02 -8.20
C LYS A 7 2.31 -13.21 -7.35
N GLN A 8 3.62 -13.50 -7.24
CA GLN A 8 4.14 -14.66 -6.51
C GLN A 8 4.11 -14.45 -4.98
N ILE A 9 4.03 -13.21 -4.52
CA ILE A 9 4.06 -12.90 -3.09
C ILE A 9 2.67 -13.17 -2.48
N PRO A 10 2.54 -14.14 -1.56
CA PRO A 10 1.24 -14.46 -0.95
C PRO A 10 0.79 -13.35 0.00
N ILE A 11 -0.52 -13.12 0.07
CA ILE A 11 -1.10 -12.22 1.06
C ILE A 11 -1.04 -12.91 2.44
N PRO A 12 -0.58 -12.24 3.51
CA PRO A 12 -0.57 -12.81 4.86
C PRO A 12 -1.96 -13.24 5.32
N THR A 13 -2.07 -14.50 5.79
CA THR A 13 -3.31 -15.09 6.31
C THR A 13 -3.47 -14.89 7.82
N LYS A 14 -2.36 -14.84 8.56
CA LYS A 14 -2.35 -14.49 9.98
C LYS A 14 -2.19 -12.97 10.11
N ARG A 15 -3.28 -12.32 10.50
CA ARG A 15 -3.36 -10.88 10.80
C ARG A 15 -3.90 -10.75 12.22
N GLY A 16 -3.61 -9.65 12.91
CA GLY A 16 -4.09 -9.48 14.29
C GLY A 16 -3.31 -8.49 15.13
N SER A 17 -2.26 -7.88 14.58
CA SER A 17 -1.59 -6.76 15.23
C SER A 17 -2.46 -5.50 15.09
N VAL A 18 -2.76 -4.83 16.19
CA VAL A 18 -3.28 -3.46 16.14
C VAL A 18 -2.10 -2.54 15.85
N ILE A 19 -2.07 -1.93 14.67
CA ILE A 19 -0.99 -1.04 14.23
C ILE A 19 -1.48 0.41 14.38
N PRO A 20 -0.98 1.18 15.37
CA PRO A 20 -1.27 2.62 15.44
C PRO A 20 -0.71 3.34 14.21
N PHE A 21 -1.44 4.33 13.70
CA PHE A 21 -1.06 5.04 12.47
C PHE A 21 -1.70 6.41 12.38
N ILE A 22 -0.92 7.38 11.90
CA ILE A 22 -1.38 8.76 11.69
C ILE A 22 -1.80 9.06 10.24
N THR A 23 -1.25 8.30 9.28
CA THR A 23 -1.46 8.45 7.83
C THR A 23 -1.49 7.10 7.13
N TRP A 24 -2.09 7.02 5.95
CA TRP A 24 -2.11 5.80 5.13
C TRP A 24 -0.72 5.37 4.70
N MET A 25 0.14 6.32 4.29
CA MET A 25 1.54 6.04 3.99
C MET A 25 2.29 5.50 5.22
N GLY A 26 2.00 6.04 6.41
CA GLY A 26 2.52 5.55 7.68
C GLY A 26 2.10 4.10 7.96
N LEU A 27 0.82 3.79 7.81
CA LEU A 27 0.29 2.42 7.93
C LEU A 27 0.96 1.48 6.93
N GLY A 28 1.09 1.89 5.66
CA GLY A 28 1.77 1.10 4.63
C GLY A 28 3.22 0.79 4.99
N LYS A 29 3.95 1.75 5.57
CA LYS A 29 5.32 1.53 6.08
C LYS A 29 5.33 0.50 7.21
N SER A 30 4.43 0.62 8.19
CA SER A 30 4.33 -0.32 9.31
C SER A 30 3.98 -1.74 8.86
N ILE A 31 3.05 -1.88 7.90
CA ILE A 31 2.67 -3.17 7.29
C ILE A 31 3.90 -3.81 6.63
N LYS A 32 4.64 -3.07 5.81
CA LYS A 32 5.85 -3.57 5.14
C LYS A 32 6.89 -4.08 6.14
N GLN A 33 7.11 -3.36 7.23
CA GLN A 33 8.07 -3.73 8.27
C GLN A 33 7.61 -4.97 9.07
N LEU A 34 6.34 -5.00 9.47
CA LEU A 34 5.77 -6.07 10.27
C LEU A 34 5.71 -7.40 9.50
N TYR A 35 5.20 -7.36 8.27
CA TYR A 35 4.99 -8.56 7.45
C TYR A 35 6.18 -8.90 6.55
N ARG A 36 7.19 -8.03 6.48
CA ARG A 36 8.40 -8.19 5.64
C ARG A 36 8.06 -8.45 4.18
N GLN A 37 7.02 -7.81 3.67
CA GLN A 37 6.58 -7.88 2.28
C GLN A 37 6.51 -6.48 1.67
N PRO A 38 6.81 -6.33 0.37
CA PRO A 38 6.55 -5.09 -0.35
C PRO A 38 5.04 -4.90 -0.55
N LEU A 39 4.62 -3.64 -0.73
CA LEU A 39 3.31 -3.34 -1.30
C LEU A 39 3.47 -3.01 -2.79
N HIS A 40 2.40 -3.25 -3.54
CA HIS A 40 2.37 -2.98 -4.96
C HIS A 40 2.49 -1.47 -5.24
N TYR A 41 3.06 -1.11 -6.39
CA TYR A 41 3.24 0.26 -6.88
C TYR A 41 1.92 1.04 -6.77
N LEU A 42 0.84 0.47 -7.31
CA LEU A 42 -0.50 1.08 -7.26
C LEU A 42 -1.03 1.21 -5.84
N THR A 43 -0.71 0.29 -4.93
CA THR A 43 -1.09 0.40 -3.52
C THR A 43 -0.38 1.59 -2.90
N ASN A 44 0.94 1.72 -3.08
CA ASN A 44 1.71 2.86 -2.57
C ASN A 44 1.21 4.21 -3.14
N VAL A 45 0.87 4.25 -4.44
CA VAL A 45 0.26 5.43 -5.07
C VAL A 45 -1.09 5.75 -4.43
N GLN A 46 -1.95 4.75 -4.22
CA GLN A 46 -3.27 4.93 -3.63
C GLN A 46 -3.19 5.43 -2.18
N LEU A 47 -2.28 4.89 -1.35
CA LEU A 47 -2.09 5.36 0.02
C LEU A 47 -1.67 6.83 0.06
N LYS A 48 -0.74 7.23 -0.81
CA LYS A 48 -0.35 8.64 -0.95
C LYS A 48 -1.51 9.52 -1.42
N GLN A 49 -2.33 9.02 -2.34
CA GLN A 49 -3.51 9.76 -2.81
C GLN A 49 -4.52 9.96 -1.66
N TRP A 50 -4.79 8.93 -0.86
CA TRP A 50 -5.69 9.05 0.28
C TRP A 50 -5.17 10.03 1.34
N ASP A 51 -3.86 10.08 1.59
CA ASP A 51 -3.28 11.12 2.46
C ASP A 51 -3.44 12.52 1.88
N ARG A 52 -3.23 12.70 0.57
CA ARG A 52 -3.42 14.00 -0.10
C ARG A 52 -4.86 14.49 -0.11
N LEU A 53 -5.83 13.57 -0.20
CA LEU A 53 -7.26 13.92 -0.19
C LEU A 53 -7.75 14.44 1.17
N ARG A 54 -6.91 14.35 2.22
CA ARG A 54 -7.21 14.91 3.54
C ARG A 54 -6.76 16.36 3.71
N VAL A 55 -5.94 16.88 2.79
CA VAL A 55 -5.50 18.27 2.83
C VAL A 55 -6.72 19.19 2.69
N ASP A 56 -6.75 20.25 3.49
CA ASP A 56 -7.86 21.21 3.62
C ASP A 56 -9.16 20.63 4.20
N ASN A 57 -9.11 19.43 4.80
CA ASN A 57 -10.25 18.86 5.52
C ASN A 57 -10.29 19.34 6.98
N GLU A 58 -11.49 19.49 7.55
CA GLU A 58 -11.67 19.87 8.97
C GLU A 58 -10.95 18.92 9.95
N ASP A 59 -10.77 17.65 9.56
CA ASP A 59 -10.09 16.62 10.33
C ASP A 59 -8.66 16.30 9.80
N GLU A 60 -8.04 17.22 9.05
CA GLU A 60 -6.68 17.04 8.50
C GLU A 60 -5.66 16.70 9.60
N ASP A 61 -5.66 17.47 10.70
CA ASP A 61 -4.70 17.33 11.80
C ASP A 61 -4.99 16.14 12.74
N LYS A 62 -6.16 15.51 12.61
CA LYS A 62 -6.51 14.38 13.47
C LYS A 62 -5.72 13.12 13.06
N PRO A 63 -5.17 12.36 14.02
CA PRO A 63 -4.59 11.05 13.72
C PRO A 63 -5.62 10.14 13.05
N LEU A 64 -5.24 9.51 11.93
CA LEU A 64 -6.19 8.75 11.11
C LEU A 64 -6.77 7.54 11.85
N ASP A 65 -6.03 6.95 12.79
CA ASP A 65 -6.51 5.86 13.64
C ASP A 65 -7.65 6.24 14.60
N THR A 66 -7.88 7.54 14.84
CA THR A 66 -9.05 8.04 15.58
C THR A 66 -10.32 8.09 14.72
N ILE A 67 -10.17 8.12 13.39
CA ILE A 67 -11.26 8.18 12.41
C ILE A 67 -11.57 6.77 11.89
N ILE A 68 -10.52 5.99 11.58
CA ILE A 68 -10.64 4.65 11.02
C ILE A 68 -9.92 3.67 11.94
N HIS A 69 -10.69 2.73 12.50
CA HIS A 69 -10.13 1.69 13.37
C HIS A 69 -8.98 0.94 12.67
N PRO A 70 -7.82 0.75 13.33
CA PRO A 70 -6.64 0.13 12.72
C PRO A 70 -6.88 -1.20 12.00
N CYS A 71 -7.65 -2.11 12.60
CA CYS A 71 -7.95 -3.39 11.95
C CYS A 71 -8.73 -3.24 10.64
N LYS A 72 -9.61 -2.24 10.52
CA LYS A 72 -10.33 -1.97 9.27
C LYS A 72 -9.37 -1.38 8.24
N ALA A 73 -8.54 -0.42 8.65
CA ALA A 73 -7.56 0.19 7.77
C ALA A 73 -6.57 -0.85 7.21
N GLU A 74 -6.02 -1.71 8.07
CA GLU A 74 -5.14 -2.81 7.66
C GLU A 74 -5.84 -3.78 6.69
N ALA A 75 -7.08 -4.18 6.99
CA ALA A 75 -7.86 -5.05 6.11
C ALA A 75 -8.09 -4.40 4.74
N THR A 76 -8.40 -3.11 4.69
CA THR A 76 -8.56 -2.35 3.44
C THR A 76 -7.28 -2.37 2.61
N VAL A 77 -6.11 -2.13 3.22
CA VAL A 77 -4.82 -2.18 2.51
C VAL A 77 -4.58 -3.56 1.91
N TRP A 78 -4.81 -4.64 2.67
CA TRP A 78 -4.60 -5.99 2.17
C TRP A 78 -5.57 -6.41 1.07
N LEU A 79 -6.85 -6.01 1.17
CA LEU A 79 -7.84 -6.28 0.12
C LEU A 79 -7.47 -5.56 -1.18
N LEU A 80 -7.05 -4.29 -1.08
CA LEU A 80 -6.57 -3.53 -2.23
C LEU A 80 -5.29 -4.13 -2.83
N GLU A 81 -4.34 -4.53 -1.98
CA GLU A 81 -3.08 -5.16 -2.39
C GLU A 81 -3.33 -6.47 -3.15
N GLU A 82 -4.29 -7.28 -2.69
CA GLU A 82 -4.67 -8.52 -3.37
C GLU A 82 -5.21 -8.27 -4.77
N VAL A 83 -6.08 -7.26 -4.92
CA VAL A 83 -6.57 -6.82 -6.24
C VAL A 83 -5.38 -6.42 -7.13
N HIS A 84 -4.51 -5.54 -6.64
CA HIS A 84 -3.38 -5.05 -7.43
C HIS A 84 -2.38 -6.16 -7.83
N ARG A 85 -2.07 -7.10 -6.94
CA ARG A 85 -1.19 -8.23 -7.25
C ARG A 85 -1.82 -9.13 -8.32
N ARG A 86 -3.12 -9.41 -8.24
CA ARG A 86 -3.76 -10.46 -9.06
C ARG A 86 -4.33 -9.99 -10.38
N THR A 87 -4.84 -8.77 -10.48
CA THR A 87 -5.67 -8.35 -11.62
C THR A 87 -4.97 -7.38 -12.57
N VAL A 88 -3.93 -6.68 -12.10
CA VAL A 88 -3.27 -5.64 -12.87
C VAL A 88 -2.38 -6.24 -13.97
N SER A 89 -2.52 -5.72 -15.19
CA SER A 89 -1.67 -6.08 -16.31
C SER A 89 -0.34 -5.33 -16.28
N HIS A 90 0.75 -6.01 -16.61
CA HIS A 90 2.07 -5.38 -16.75
C HIS A 90 2.07 -4.24 -17.79
N TYR A 91 1.24 -4.32 -18.84
CA TYR A 91 1.10 -3.27 -19.83
C TYR A 91 0.56 -1.98 -19.21
N HIS A 92 -0.42 -2.09 -18.32
CA HIS A 92 -0.99 -0.95 -17.61
C HIS A 92 0.06 -0.27 -16.72
N VAL A 93 0.83 -1.05 -15.96
CA VAL A 93 1.92 -0.54 -15.11
C VAL A 93 2.97 0.18 -15.95
N ALA A 94 3.40 -0.41 -17.07
CA ALA A 94 4.38 0.20 -17.97
C ALA A 94 3.89 1.55 -18.53
N LYS A 95 2.62 1.65 -18.93
CA LYS A 95 2.03 2.90 -19.40
C LYS A 95 2.03 4.00 -18.32
N LEU A 96 1.74 3.64 -17.07
CA LEU A 96 1.80 4.57 -15.95
C LEU A 96 3.23 5.03 -15.69
N TRP A 97 4.21 4.12 -15.67
CA TRP A 97 5.61 4.46 -15.44
C TRP A 97 6.21 5.33 -16.54
N GLN A 98 5.80 5.15 -17.80
CA GLN A 98 6.17 6.06 -18.89
C GLN A 98 5.68 7.49 -18.65
N SER A 99 4.58 7.65 -17.93
CA SER A 99 3.95 8.95 -17.66
C SER A 99 4.44 9.57 -16.34
N ASP A 100 5.11 8.81 -15.48
CA ASP A 100 5.59 9.23 -14.16
C ASP A 100 7.09 8.96 -14.01
N PRO A 101 7.96 9.98 -14.23
CA PRO A 101 9.40 9.85 -14.07
C PRO A 101 9.84 9.46 -12.65
N LEU A 102 8.99 9.69 -11.63
CA LEU A 102 9.27 9.41 -10.22
C LEU A 102 8.64 8.09 -9.74
N HIS A 103 8.16 7.23 -10.65
CA HIS A 103 7.48 5.99 -10.30
C HIS A 103 8.32 5.07 -9.39
N HIS A 104 9.65 5.08 -9.51
CA HIS A 104 10.57 4.32 -8.68
C HIS A 104 10.42 4.62 -7.18
N ALA A 105 9.98 5.82 -6.80
CA ALA A 105 9.74 6.18 -5.40
C ALA A 105 8.61 5.37 -4.74
N PHE A 106 7.79 4.68 -5.54
CA PHE A 106 6.65 3.88 -5.09
C PHE A 106 6.88 2.37 -5.28
N VAL A 107 8.06 1.97 -5.76
CA VAL A 107 8.46 0.57 -5.88
C VAL A 107 9.33 0.21 -4.66
N ASP A 108 8.85 -0.70 -3.84
CA ASP A 108 9.55 -1.11 -2.62
C ASP A 108 10.76 -1.99 -2.91
N SER A 109 11.82 -1.83 -2.11
CA SER A 109 13.05 -2.64 -2.16
C SER A 109 13.04 -3.84 -1.20
N ILE A 110 11.86 -4.25 -0.74
CA ILE A 110 11.68 -5.38 0.19
C ILE A 110 11.45 -6.65 -0.61
N PHE A 111 12.29 -7.65 -0.39
CA PHE A 111 12.21 -8.95 -1.06
C PHE A 111 11.99 -10.06 -0.04
N PRO A 112 10.75 -10.55 0.16
CA PRO A 112 10.49 -11.71 1.01
C PRO A 112 11.20 -12.95 0.46
N GLN A 113 11.60 -13.86 1.35
CA GLN A 113 11.95 -15.22 0.99
C GLN A 113 10.65 -15.94 0.61
N LEU A 114 10.56 -16.36 -0.66
CA LEU A 114 9.39 -17.04 -1.23
C LEU A 114 9.39 -18.53 -0.85
#